data_AF-A0A0C2DAV9-F1
#
_entry.id   AF-A0A0C2DAV9-F1
#
_cell.length_a   1.000
_cell.length_b   1.000
_cell.length_c   1.000
_cell.angle_alpha   90.00
_cell.angle_beta   90.00
_cell.angle_gamma   90.00
#
_symmetry.space_group_name_H-M   'P 1'
#
loop_
_entity.id
_entity.type
_entity.pdbx_description
1 polymer ?
#
loop_
_entity_poly.entity_id
_entity_poly.type
_entity_poly.pdbx_seq_one_letter_code
_entity_poly.pdbx_strand_id
1 'polypeptide(L)'
;MNSCTALAANMDAGVWNGYKRVTKHKRPFAWVDGTPTKYESWKKGEPNNAKGKEDCAYMYAHEFLSRLEWNDNNCVNDWGYVCERNDCYYPPD
;
A
#
# COMPACT_ATOMS: atom_id res chain seq x y z
N MET A 1 -21.87 -16.45 -0.76
CA MET A 1 -20.50 -16.20 -0.26
C MET A 1 -20.13 -14.81 -0.69
N ASN A 2 -20.13 -13.86 0.25
CA ASN A 2 -19.89 -12.45 -0.01
C ASN A 2 -18.40 -12.25 -0.25
N SER A 3 -17.97 -12.39 -1.52
CA SER A 3 -16.57 -12.19 -1.87
C SER A 3 -16.35 -10.72 -2.20
N CYS A 4 -15.70 -9.99 -1.29
CA CYS A 4 -15.02 -8.75 -1.62
C CYS A 4 -13.93 -9.11 -2.64
N THR A 5 -14.18 -8.88 -3.92
CA THR A 5 -13.21 -9.18 -4.97
C THR A 5 -12.06 -8.17 -4.85
N ALA A 6 -10.83 -8.64 -4.68
CA ALA A 6 -9.67 -7.77 -4.65
C ALA A 6 -9.47 -7.12 -6.04
N LEU A 7 -9.52 -5.79 -6.09
CA LEU A 7 -9.39 -4.99 -7.32
C LEU A 7 -7.98 -5.04 -7.94
N ALA A 8 -7.02 -5.73 -7.33
CA ALA A 8 -5.61 -5.74 -7.74
C ALA A 8 -5.29 -6.61 -8.97
N ALA A 9 -6.28 -7.27 -9.56
CA ALA A 9 -6.05 -8.20 -10.68
C ALA A 9 -5.63 -7.50 -11.99
N ASN A 10 -6.02 -6.22 -12.20
CA ASN A 10 -5.84 -5.48 -13.46
C ASN A 10 -5.07 -4.15 -13.30
N MET A 11 -4.13 -4.08 -12.36
CA MET A 11 -3.35 -2.87 -12.13
C MET A 11 -2.05 -2.92 -12.94
N ASP A 12 -1.84 -1.96 -13.85
CA ASP A 12 -0.58 -1.82 -14.62
C ASP A 12 0.38 -0.79 -14.01
N ALA A 13 -0.14 0.10 -13.15
CA ALA A 13 0.61 1.08 -12.40
C ALA A 13 0.52 0.78 -10.90
N GLY A 14 1.63 0.94 -10.18
CA GLY A 14 1.62 0.79 -8.72
C GLY A 14 0.85 1.91 -8.04
N VAL A 15 0.47 1.68 -6.80
CA VAL A 15 -0.40 2.59 -6.04
C VAL A 15 0.04 2.75 -4.61
N TRP A 16 -0.34 3.88 -4.03
CA TRP A 16 -0.33 4.04 -2.58
C TRP A 16 -1.33 3.10 -1.92
N ASN A 17 -0.96 2.57 -0.77
CA ASN A 17 -1.87 1.96 0.18
C ASN A 17 -1.92 2.78 1.48
N GLY A 18 -2.73 2.33 2.44
CA GLY A 18 -2.94 3.04 3.71
C GLY A 18 -1.82 2.89 4.75
N TYR A 19 -0.70 2.23 4.45
CA TYR A 19 0.36 1.96 5.42
C TYR A 19 1.40 3.09 5.43
N LYS A 20 1.62 3.72 6.59
CA LYS A 20 2.51 4.88 6.71
C LYS A 20 3.42 4.81 7.94
N ARG A 21 4.58 5.46 7.86
CA ARG A 21 5.53 5.55 8.97
C ARG A 21 4.93 6.38 10.12
N VAL A 22 5.01 5.86 11.34
CA VAL A 22 4.47 6.53 12.54
C VAL A 22 5.38 7.67 12.99
N THR A 23 6.68 7.40 13.03
CA THR A 23 7.69 8.37 13.46
C THR A 23 8.73 8.51 12.36
N LYS A 24 8.98 9.75 11.91
CA LYS A 24 9.98 10.04 10.86
C LYS A 24 11.30 9.32 11.12
N HIS A 25 11.81 8.67 10.09
CA HIS A 25 13.07 7.91 10.09
C HIS A 25 13.13 6.72 11.06
N LYS A 26 12.01 6.28 11.65
CA LYS A 26 11.93 5.06 12.47
C LYS A 26 11.17 3.96 11.74
N ARG A 27 11.53 2.70 11.99
CA ARG A 27 10.88 1.56 11.35
C ARG A 27 9.38 1.32 11.62
N PRO A 28 8.74 1.79 12.70
CA PRO A 28 7.32 1.50 12.90
C PRO A 28 6.43 2.13 11.82
N PHE A 29 5.61 1.31 11.18
CA PHE A 29 4.52 1.70 10.30
C PHE A 29 3.18 1.32 10.94
N ALA A 30 2.12 1.99 10.51
CA ALA A 30 0.75 1.71 10.92
C ALA A 30 -0.22 2.00 9.77
N TRP A 31 -1.36 1.29 9.79
CA TRP A 31 -2.47 1.59 8.90
C TRP A 31 -3.14 2.90 9.32
N VAL A 32 -3.52 3.71 8.32
CA VAL A 32 -4.18 5.00 8.53
C VAL A 32 -5.56 4.90 9.19
N ASP A 33 -6.19 3.74 9.11
CA ASP A 33 -7.50 3.43 9.72
C ASP A 33 -7.39 2.93 11.18
N GLY A 34 -6.16 2.77 11.69
CA GLY A 34 -5.89 2.29 13.05
C GLY A 34 -6.00 0.78 13.22
N THR A 35 -6.21 0.01 12.16
CA THR A 35 -6.19 -1.46 12.24
C THR A 35 -4.80 -1.98 12.64
N PRO A 36 -4.72 -3.06 13.44
CA PRO A 36 -3.43 -3.60 13.85
C PRO A 36 -2.74 -4.27 12.65
N THR A 37 -1.42 -4.07 12.53
CA THR A 37 -0.61 -4.75 11.52
C THR A 37 -0.61 -6.26 11.77
N LYS A 38 -1.17 -7.01 10.82
CA LYS A 38 -1.13 -8.49 10.81
C LYS A 38 -0.28 -9.05 9.67
N TYR A 39 -0.02 -8.24 8.65
CA TYR A 39 0.65 -8.63 7.43
C TYR A 39 1.42 -7.44 6.86
N GLU A 40 2.60 -7.72 6.32
CA GLU A 40 3.42 -6.78 5.56
C GLU A 40 3.97 -7.49 4.32
N SER A 41 4.01 -6.78 3.19
CA SER A 41 4.51 -7.34 1.91
C SER A 41 5.74 -6.58 1.42
N TRP A 42 6.63 -6.15 2.31
CA TRP A 42 7.83 -5.41 1.91
C TRP A 42 8.66 -6.18 0.90
N LYS A 43 9.00 -5.53 -0.22
CA LYS A 43 9.98 -6.03 -1.17
C LYS A 43 11.30 -6.25 -0.44
N LYS A 44 12.09 -7.24 -0.87
CA LYS A 44 13.42 -7.47 -0.31
C LYS A 44 14.26 -6.19 -0.33
N GLY A 45 14.70 -5.76 0.86
CA GLY A 45 15.45 -4.52 1.07
C GLY A 45 14.65 -3.39 1.70
N GLU A 46 13.31 -3.49 1.66
CA GLU A 46 12.38 -2.49 2.19
C GLU A 46 11.88 -2.84 3.60
N PRO A 47 11.41 -1.84 4.37
CA PRO A 47 11.51 -0.41 4.10
C PRO A 47 12.93 0.11 4.35
N ASN A 48 13.47 0.89 3.40
CA ASN A 48 14.85 1.38 3.40
C ASN A 48 14.99 2.87 3.72
N ASN A 49 13.90 3.65 3.68
CA ASN A 49 13.86 5.09 3.92
C ASN A 49 14.86 5.88 3.04
N ALA A 50 14.82 5.71 1.72
CA ALA A 50 15.80 6.27 0.81
C ALA A 50 15.85 7.79 0.94
N LYS A 51 17.08 8.32 1.04
CA LYS A 51 17.36 9.76 1.24
C LYS A 51 16.68 10.35 2.48
N GLY A 52 16.17 9.52 3.40
CA GLY A 52 15.46 9.94 4.59
C GLY A 52 14.09 10.57 4.31
N LYS A 53 13.42 10.26 3.20
CA LYS A 53 12.19 10.95 2.78
C LYS A 53 11.02 10.02 2.48
N GLU A 54 11.15 8.74 2.78
CA GLU A 54 10.18 7.74 2.37
C GLU A 54 9.37 7.28 3.58
N ASP A 55 8.11 7.67 3.62
CA ASP A 55 7.25 7.48 4.80
C ASP A 55 5.89 6.85 4.44
N CYS A 56 5.62 6.56 3.16
CA CYS A 56 4.35 6.00 2.68
C CYS A 56 4.59 4.69 1.93
N ALA A 57 3.77 3.66 2.14
CA ALA A 57 3.92 2.39 1.44
C ALA A 57 3.28 2.45 0.05
N TYR A 58 4.10 2.16 -0.95
CA TYR A 58 3.74 2.04 -2.35
C TYR A 58 3.78 0.57 -2.76
N MET A 59 2.68 0.07 -3.30
CA MET A 59 2.56 -1.29 -3.81
C MET A 59 2.87 -1.32 -5.30
N TYR A 60 3.82 -2.15 -5.71
CA TYR A 60 4.10 -2.40 -7.12
C TYR A 60 2.97 -3.21 -7.76
N ALA A 61 2.58 -2.84 -8.98
CA ALA A 61 1.57 -3.58 -9.74
C ALA A 61 2.18 -4.47 -10.84
N HIS A 62 3.37 -4.13 -11.32
CA HIS A 62 4.00 -4.76 -12.46
C HIS A 62 4.87 -5.98 -12.07
N GLU A 63 4.66 -7.12 -12.74
CA GLU A 63 5.34 -8.41 -12.48
C GLU A 63 6.85 -8.29 -12.36
N PHE A 64 7.49 -7.59 -13.30
CA PHE A 64 8.95 -7.47 -13.34
C PHE A 64 9.54 -6.58 -12.23
N LEU A 65 8.72 -5.83 -11.50
CA LEU A 65 9.14 -4.90 -10.44
C LEU A 65 8.84 -5.41 -9.02
N SER A 66 8.38 -6.67 -8.88
CA SER A 66 7.83 -7.27 -7.66
C SER A 66 6.34 -7.00 -7.42
N ARG A 67 5.47 -7.53 -8.28
CA ARG A 67 4.01 -7.38 -8.15
C ARG A 67 3.51 -7.69 -6.73
N LEU A 68 2.64 -6.81 -6.21
CA LEU A 68 2.08 -6.78 -4.86
C LEU A 68 3.06 -6.53 -3.70
N GLU A 69 4.38 -6.57 -3.92
CA GLU A 69 5.35 -6.19 -2.89
C GLU A 69 5.41 -4.65 -2.73
N TRP A 70 5.89 -4.20 -1.57
CA TRP A 70 5.85 -2.80 -1.16
C TRP A 70 7.22 -2.17 -1.10
N ASN A 71 7.27 -0.87 -1.39
CA ASN A 71 8.37 0.02 -1.11
C ASN A 71 7.89 1.14 -0.17
N ASP A 72 8.68 1.57 0.81
CA ASP A 72 8.43 2.86 1.42
C ASP A 72 8.91 3.93 0.44
N ASN A 73 8.04 4.85 0.05
CA ASN A 73 8.37 5.88 -0.93
C ASN A 73 7.99 7.27 -0.42
N ASN A 74 8.44 8.29 -1.13
CA ASN A 74 8.21 9.68 -0.77
C ASN A 74 6.75 10.02 -0.99
N CYS A 75 6.04 10.30 0.10
CA CYS A 75 4.60 10.56 0.13
C CYS A 75 4.15 11.70 -0.80
N VAL A 76 5.06 12.56 -1.26
CA VAL A 76 4.75 13.68 -2.17
C VAL A 76 4.65 13.27 -3.63
N ASN A 77 4.96 12.02 -3.99
CA ASN A 77 4.82 11.57 -5.37
C ASN A 77 3.34 11.47 -5.77
N ASP A 78 3.04 11.94 -6.97
CA ASP A 78 1.69 11.95 -7.54
C ASP A 78 1.39 10.61 -8.23
N TRP A 79 0.92 9.64 -7.45
CA TRP A 79 0.54 8.30 -7.90
C TRP A 79 -0.89 7.98 -7.49
N GLY A 80 -1.50 7.00 -8.19
CA GLY A 80 -2.80 6.47 -7.81
C GLY A 80 -2.79 5.82 -6.42
N TYR A 81 -3.97 5.59 -5.86
CA TYR A 81 -4.14 4.98 -4.54
C TYR A 81 -5.29 3.99 -4.54
N VAL A 82 -5.26 3.03 -3.61
CA VAL A 82 -6.38 2.11 -3.36
C VAL A 82 -7.17 2.57 -2.13
N CYS A 83 -8.50 2.52 -2.22
CA CYS A 83 -9.39 2.74 -1.09
C CYS A 83 -9.89 1.41 -0.51
N GLU A 84 -10.12 1.40 0.79
CA GLU A 84 -10.82 0.33 1.50
C GLU A 84 -12.15 0.86 2.03
N ARG A 85 -13.17 0.01 2.06
CA ARG A 85 -14.47 0.30 2.63
C ARG A 85 -14.99 -0.94 3.37
N ASN A 86 -15.64 -0.72 4.51
CA ASN A 86 -16.12 -1.80 5.38
C ASN A 86 -17.44 -2.44 4.91
N ASP A 87 -18.03 -1.94 3.83
CA ASP A 87 -19.24 -2.47 3.18
C ASP A 87 -18.96 -2.87 1.72
N CYS A 88 -19.59 -3.97 1.30
CA CYS A 88 -19.54 -4.43 -0.08
C CYS A 88 -20.18 -3.37 -1.01
N TYR A 89 -19.58 -3.13 -2.17
CA TYR A 89 -20.22 -2.31 -3.19
C TYR A 89 -21.37 -3.10 -3.81
N TYR A 90 -22.58 -2.57 -3.70
CA TYR A 90 -23.75 -3.02 -4.44
C TYR A 90 -23.94 -2.04 -5.60
N PRO A 91 -23.59 -2.42 -6.85
CA PRO A 91 -23.87 -1.57 -7.99
C PRO A 91 -25.38 -1.29 -8.03
N PRO A 92 -25.81 -0.02 -8.15
CA PRO A 92 -27.21 0.27 -8.45
C PRO A 92 -27.57 -0.32 -9.84
N ASP A 93 -28.76 -0.92 -9.92
CA ASP A 93 -29.35 -1.46 -11.16
C ASP A 93 -29.55 -0.37 -12.25
#